data_AF-A0A7X7ZSQ8-F1
#
_entry.id   AF-A0A7X7ZSQ8-F1
#
_cell.length_a   1.000
_cell.length_b   1.000
_cell.length_c   1.000
_cell.angle_alpha   90.00
_cell.angle_beta   90.00
_cell.angle_gamma   90.00
#
_symmetry.space_group_name_H-M   'P 1'
#
loop_
_entity.id
_entity.type
_entity.pdbx_description
1 polymer ?
#
loop_
_entity_poly.entity_id
_entity_poly.type
_entity_poly.pdbx_seq_one_letter_code
_entity_poly.pdbx_strand_id
1 'polypeptide(L)'
;MSTADVDQIELNCCEEKVTAVLAGASDFNLNRAIALCERLDLSIYLSEESWKYKLYKRALKQFCIDCSIPVDEEYQVSDQMTETKFNAVEFPVVVKPTDCSSNFGLRIWYPKLNFMEAYKFTKKKFLKRTSLG
;
A
#
# COMPACT_ATOMS: atom_id res chain seq x y z
N MET A 1 -21.07 -11.88 -10.16
CA MET A 1 -19.77 -12.53 -10.45
C MET A 1 -18.71 -11.84 -9.61
N SER A 2 -17.87 -12.59 -8.91
CA SER A 2 -16.80 -12.04 -8.09
C SER A 2 -15.53 -11.89 -8.94
N THR A 3 -14.79 -10.79 -8.81
CA THR A 3 -13.46 -10.65 -9.43
C THR A 3 -12.42 -11.61 -8.84
N ALA A 4 -12.74 -12.29 -7.74
CA ALA A 4 -11.91 -13.35 -7.18
C ALA A 4 -11.89 -14.62 -8.02
N ASP A 5 -12.93 -14.85 -8.84
CA ASP A 5 -13.11 -16.05 -9.65
C ASP A 5 -12.50 -15.85 -11.04
N VAL A 6 -11.16 -15.87 -11.09
CA VAL A 6 -10.40 -15.62 -12.31
C VAL A 6 -10.68 -16.69 -13.37
N ASP A 7 -10.96 -17.93 -12.95
CA ASP A 7 -11.24 -19.05 -13.87
C ASP A 7 -12.56 -18.83 -14.62
N GLN A 8 -13.64 -18.49 -13.90
CA GLN A 8 -14.92 -18.22 -14.56
C GLN A 8 -14.84 -16.97 -15.45
N ILE A 9 -14.06 -15.97 -15.05
CA ILE A 9 -13.89 -14.74 -15.85
C ILE A 9 -13.11 -15.04 -17.13
N GLU A 10 -12.05 -15.85 -17.07
CA GLU A 10 -11.28 -16.28 -18.25
C GLU A 10 -12.18 -16.98 -19.27
N LEU A 11 -13.01 -17.93 -18.83
CA LEU A 11 -13.96 -18.63 -19.72
C LEU A 11 -14.87 -17.64 -20.44
N ASN A 12 -15.48 -16.72 -19.69
CA ASN A 12 -16.37 -15.71 -20.26
C ASN A 12 -15.62 -14.77 -21.23
N CYS A 13 -14.37 -14.40 -20.91
CA CYS A 13 -13.54 -13.57 -21.80
C CYS A 13 -13.23 -14.27 -23.13
N CYS A 14 -12.96 -15.58 -23.10
CA CYS A 14 -12.74 -16.38 -24.29
C CYS A 14 -14.01 -16.52 -25.15
N GLU A 15 -15.16 -16.77 -24.52
CA GLU A 15 -16.47 -16.86 -25.19
C GLU A 15 -16.85 -15.55 -25.88
N GLU A 16 -16.67 -14.43 -25.18
CA GLU A 16 -17.01 -13.08 -25.65
C GLU A 16 -15.91 -12.45 -26.53
N LYS A 17 -14.76 -13.14 -26.72
CA LYS A 17 -13.60 -12.66 -27.50
C LYS A 17 -13.10 -11.29 -27.07
N VAL A 18 -12.95 -11.12 -25.75
CA VAL A 18 -12.45 -9.89 -25.15
C VAL A 18 -11.01 -9.61 -25.60
N THR A 19 -10.73 -8.36 -25.98
CA THR A 19 -9.40 -7.92 -26.44
C THR A 19 -8.66 -7.05 -25.41
N ALA A 20 -9.29 -6.71 -24.28
CA ALA A 20 -8.71 -5.88 -23.24
C ALA A 20 -9.40 -6.11 -21.89
N VAL A 21 -8.63 -6.04 -20.80
CA VAL A 21 -9.14 -6.13 -19.43
C VAL A 21 -8.84 -4.83 -18.70
N LEU A 22 -9.87 -4.25 -18.07
CA LEU A 22 -9.76 -3.05 -17.26
C LEU A 22 -10.27 -3.34 -15.84
N ALA A 23 -9.57 -2.80 -14.84
CA ALA A 23 -9.96 -2.95 -13.43
C ALA A 23 -10.05 -1.59 -12.75
N GLY A 24 -11.07 -1.43 -11.89
CA GLY A 24 -11.19 -0.25 -11.04
C GLY A 24 -10.07 -0.16 -9.98
N ALA A 25 -10.00 0.97 -9.29
CA ALA A 25 -8.93 1.31 -8.33
C ALA A 25 -9.00 0.50 -7.02
N SER A 26 -8.77 -0.81 -7.11
CA SER A 26 -8.64 -1.73 -5.99
C SER A 26 -7.39 -2.58 -6.21
N ASP A 27 -6.51 -2.65 -5.20
CA ASP A 27 -5.30 -3.48 -5.25
C ASP A 27 -5.64 -4.93 -5.57
N PHE A 28 -6.75 -5.42 -5.02
CA PHE A 28 -7.25 -6.76 -5.29
C PHE A 28 -7.63 -6.93 -6.76
N ASN A 29 -8.46 -6.03 -7.30
CA ASN A 29 -8.93 -6.15 -8.68
C ASN A 29 -7.80 -5.97 -9.70
N LEU A 30 -6.83 -5.11 -9.41
CA LEU A 30 -5.67 -4.89 -10.28
C LEU A 30 -4.78 -6.13 -10.32
N ASN A 31 -4.54 -6.79 -9.19
CA ASN A 31 -3.86 -8.09 -9.17
C ASN A 31 -4.61 -9.16 -9.98
N ARG A 32 -5.95 -9.18 -9.89
CA ARG A 32 -6.78 -10.12 -10.67
C ARG A 32 -6.72 -9.82 -12.17
N ALA A 33 -6.72 -8.55 -12.55
CA ALA A 33 -6.59 -8.13 -13.94
C ALA A 33 -5.20 -8.46 -14.52
N ILE A 34 -4.12 -8.27 -13.76
CA ILE A 34 -2.76 -8.69 -14.16
C ILE A 34 -2.76 -10.19 -14.46
N ALA A 35 -3.20 -11.02 -13.50
CA ALA A 35 -3.25 -12.47 -13.66
C ALA A 35 -4.14 -12.92 -14.83
N LEU A 36 -5.26 -12.24 -15.05
CA LEU A 36 -6.17 -12.54 -16.16
C LEU A 36 -5.56 -12.16 -17.53
N CYS A 37 -4.89 -11.01 -17.62
CA CYS A 37 -4.20 -10.61 -18.86
C CYS A 37 -3.10 -11.60 -19.22
N GLU A 38 -2.31 -12.05 -18.25
CA GLU A 38 -1.27 -13.07 -18.46
C GLU A 38 -1.86 -14.39 -19.01
N ARG A 39 -3.01 -14.82 -18.46
CA ARG A 39 -3.70 -16.04 -18.91
C ARG A 39 -4.28 -15.95 -20.31
N LEU A 40 -4.82 -14.78 -20.66
CA LEU A 40 -5.45 -14.51 -21.96
C LEU A 40 -4.45 -14.07 -23.04
N ASP A 41 -3.15 -14.02 -22.74
CA ASP A 41 -2.10 -13.46 -23.61
C ASP A 41 -2.44 -12.02 -24.08
N LEU A 42 -3.00 -11.21 -23.16
CA LEU A 42 -3.37 -9.82 -23.39
C LEU A 42 -2.36 -8.87 -22.74
N SER A 43 -2.17 -7.72 -23.38
CA SER A 43 -1.37 -6.63 -22.77
C SER A 43 -2.11 -6.03 -21.58
N ILE A 44 -1.41 -5.87 -20.45
CA ILE A 44 -1.90 -5.12 -19.30
C ILE A 44 -1.63 -3.62 -19.49
N TYR A 45 -2.61 -2.78 -19.16
CA TYR A 45 -2.50 -1.32 -19.27
C TYR A 45 -1.66 -0.67 -18.15
N LEU A 46 -1.09 -1.48 -17.26
CA LEU A 46 -0.32 -1.05 -16.09
C LEU A 46 1.14 -1.46 -16.30
N SER A 47 2.09 -0.54 -16.06
CA SER A 47 3.49 -0.94 -16.01
C SER A 47 3.82 -1.59 -14.66
N GLU A 48 4.74 -2.56 -14.68
CA GLU A 48 5.30 -3.19 -13.47
C GLU A 48 5.87 -2.13 -12.51
N GLU A 49 6.49 -1.11 -13.08
CA GLU A 49 7.06 0.01 -12.32
C GLU A 49 5.97 0.82 -11.58
N SER A 50 4.86 1.14 -12.25
CA SER A 50 3.72 1.82 -11.63
C SER A 50 3.10 0.97 -10.52
N TRP A 51 3.04 -0.35 -10.75
CA TRP A 51 2.54 -1.30 -9.75
C TRP A 51 3.42 -1.35 -8.51
N LYS A 52 4.75 -1.36 -8.68
CA LYS A 52 5.74 -1.30 -7.60
C LYS A 52 5.56 -0.04 -6.73
N TYR A 53 5.45 1.14 -7.32
CA TYR A 53 5.28 2.38 -6.55
C TYR A 53 3.97 2.41 -5.78
N LYS A 54 2.92 1.80 -6.33
CA LYS A 54 1.64 1.66 -5.63
C LYS A 54 1.74 0.77 -4.39
N LEU A 55 2.47 -0.34 -4.49
CA LEU A 55 2.63 -1.29 -3.38
C LEU A 55 3.61 -0.78 -2.31
N TYR A 56 4.69 -0.13 -2.72
CA TYR A 56 5.80 0.22 -1.84
C TYR A 56 5.93 1.74 -1.66
N LYS A 57 5.36 2.25 -0.57
CA LYS A 57 5.36 3.68 -0.22
C LYS A 57 6.78 4.28 -0.17
N ARG A 58 7.77 3.51 0.31
CA ARG A 58 9.17 3.95 0.35
C ARG A 58 9.75 4.10 -1.06
N ALA A 59 9.45 3.16 -1.95
CA ALA A 59 9.88 3.24 -3.35
C ALA A 59 9.24 4.45 -4.04
N LEU A 60 7.95 4.71 -3.81
CA LEU A 60 7.27 5.90 -4.31
C LEU A 60 7.92 7.19 -3.80
N LYS A 61 8.20 7.27 -2.50
CA LYS A 61 8.81 8.47 -1.91
C LYS A 61 10.21 8.72 -2.45
N GLN A 62 11.03 7.67 -2.57
CA GLN A 62 12.36 7.79 -3.16
C GLN A 62 12.27 8.27 -4.61
N PHE A 63 11.37 7.70 -5.40
CA PHE A 63 11.13 8.14 -6.78
C PHE A 63 10.73 9.62 -6.85
N CYS A 64 9.84 10.09 -5.97
CA CYS A 64 9.50 11.52 -5.89
C CYS A 64 10.72 12.39 -5.59
N ILE A 65 11.57 12.00 -4.64
CA ILE A 65 12.83 12.72 -4.31
C ILE A 65 13.75 12.77 -5.53
N ASP A 66 13.94 11.64 -6.21
CA ASP A 66 14.79 11.54 -7.40
C ASP A 66 14.27 12.43 -8.54
N CYS A 67 12.95 12.61 -8.63
CA CYS A 67 12.28 13.53 -9.55
C CYS A 67 12.19 14.99 -9.05
N SER A 68 12.82 15.34 -7.93
CA SER A 68 12.73 16.67 -7.30
C SER A 68 11.29 17.10 -6.96
N ILE A 69 10.41 16.14 -6.71
CA ILE A 69 9.05 16.38 -6.24
C ILE A 69 9.10 16.50 -4.70
N PRO A 70 8.55 17.59 -4.12
CA PRO A 70 8.49 17.74 -2.67
C PRO A 70 7.78 16.57 -1.99
N VAL A 71 8.39 16.05 -0.93
CA VAL A 71 7.82 14.98 -0.09
C VAL A 71 7.89 15.39 1.37
N ASP A 72 6.97 14.86 2.18
CA ASP A 72 6.96 15.09 3.62
C ASP A 72 8.25 14.58 4.29
N GLU A 73 8.66 15.14 5.43
CA GLU A 73 9.77 14.60 6.22
C GLU A 73 9.43 13.19 6.79
N GLU A 74 10.43 12.32 6.94
CA GLU A 74 10.24 10.98 7.53
C GLU A 74 11.00 10.83 8.84
N TYR A 75 10.29 10.38 9.87
CA TYR A 75 10.91 9.93 11.11
C TYR A 75 10.97 8.41 11.10
N GLN A 76 12.17 7.83 11.11
CA GLN A 76 12.36 6.38 11.28
C GLN A 76 12.18 6.02 12.75
N VAL A 77 11.16 5.21 13.04
CA VAL A 77 10.73 4.91 14.42
C VAL A 77 10.92 3.43 14.69
N SER A 78 11.68 3.12 15.73
CA SER A 78 11.94 1.75 16.19
C SER A 78 11.80 1.67 17.71
N ASP A 79 11.77 0.45 18.25
CA ASP A 79 11.75 0.24 19.71
C ASP A 79 13.00 0.78 20.42
N GLN A 80 14.07 1.08 19.67
CA GLN A 80 15.35 1.61 20.19
C GLN A 80 15.54 3.11 19.94
N MET A 81 14.47 3.84 19.61
CA MET A 81 14.56 5.27 19.36
C MET A 81 14.95 6.01 20.65
N THR A 82 15.98 6.87 20.57
CA THR A 82 16.45 7.67 21.71
C THR A 82 15.49 8.80 22.03
N GLU A 83 15.47 9.26 23.29
CA GLU A 83 14.67 10.43 23.70
C GLU A 83 14.99 11.68 22.87
N THR A 84 16.25 11.88 22.47
CA THR A 84 16.65 12.99 21.60
C THR A 84 15.96 12.94 20.24
N LYS A 85 15.89 11.75 19.60
CA LYS A 85 15.18 11.58 18.33
C LYS A 85 13.67 11.74 18.49
N PHE A 86 13.14 11.39 19.66
CA PHE A 86 11.73 11.58 19.99
C PHE A 86 11.37 13.06 20.13
N ASN A 87 12.20 13.83 20.85
CA ASN A 87 11.96 15.25 21.06
C ASN A 87 12.14 16.10 19.79
N ALA A 88 12.78 15.55 18.75
CA ALA A 88 12.94 16.20 17.45
C ALA A 88 11.73 16.03 16.52
N VAL A 89 10.73 15.24 16.90
CA VAL A 89 9.54 15.01 16.07
C VAL A 89 8.64 16.25 16.10
N GLU A 90 8.43 16.86 14.93
CA GLU A 90 7.51 17.99 14.79
C GLU A 90 6.07 17.51 14.57
N PHE A 91 5.15 17.96 15.42
CA PHE A 91 3.74 17.58 15.35
C PHE A 91 2.90 18.64 14.61
N PRO A 92 1.79 18.24 13.94
CA PRO A 92 1.21 16.89 13.90
C PRO A 92 1.96 15.95 12.95
N VAL A 93 2.04 14.67 13.33
CA VAL A 93 2.62 13.62 12.47
C VAL A 93 1.57 12.65 11.98
N VAL A 94 1.82 12.12 10.79
CA VAL A 94 1.03 11.04 10.20
C VAL A 94 1.75 9.72 10.42
N VAL A 95 1.18 8.86 11.28
CA VAL A 95 1.70 7.51 11.50
C VAL A 95 1.05 6.57 10.50
N LYS A 96 1.88 5.92 9.67
CA LYS A 96 1.48 4.96 8.64
C LYS A 96 2.34 3.69 8.77
N PRO A 97 1.73 2.50 8.88
CA PRO A 97 2.48 1.26 8.69
C PRO A 97 2.95 1.13 7.24
N THR A 98 4.19 0.64 7.07
CA THR A 98 4.86 0.52 5.77
C THR A 98 4.08 -0.37 4.81
N ASP A 99 3.62 -1.54 5.30
CA ASP A 99 3.10 -2.64 4.45
C ASP A 99 1.58 -2.86 4.57
N CYS A 100 0.80 -1.82 4.89
CA CYS A 100 -0.66 -1.91 4.91
C CYS A 100 -1.30 -1.18 3.73
N SER A 101 -2.33 -1.82 3.18
CA SER A 101 -3.26 -1.25 2.19
C SER A 101 -4.46 -0.54 2.86
N SER A 102 -5.19 0.26 2.06
CA SER A 102 -6.51 0.84 2.43
C SER A 102 -6.54 1.77 3.65
N ASN A 103 -5.52 2.62 3.83
CA ASN A 103 -5.41 3.54 4.97
C ASN A 103 -5.46 2.86 6.35
N PHE A 104 -5.25 1.54 6.41
CA PHE A 104 -5.32 0.82 7.66
C PHE A 104 -4.14 1.22 8.56
N GLY A 105 -4.47 1.68 9.78
CA GLY A 105 -3.46 2.17 10.71
C GLY A 105 -3.00 3.61 10.43
N LEU A 106 -3.56 4.27 9.41
CA LEU A 106 -3.36 5.71 9.20
C LEU A 106 -3.95 6.48 10.39
N ARG A 107 -3.11 7.25 11.08
CA ARG A 107 -3.58 8.18 12.11
C ARG A 107 -2.81 9.49 12.03
N ILE A 108 -3.54 10.58 12.19
CA ILE A 108 -2.97 11.91 12.46
C ILE A 108 -2.83 12.01 13.97
N TRP A 109 -1.64 12.40 14.43
CA TRP A 109 -1.34 12.54 15.84
C TRP A 109 -1.02 13.99 16.17
N TYR A 110 -1.65 14.48 17.23
CA TYR A 110 -1.45 15.82 17.78
C TYR A 110 -0.71 15.71 19.12
N PRO A 111 0.05 16.74 19.53
CA PRO A 111 0.81 16.69 20.77
C PRO A 111 -0.14 16.91 21.96
N LYS A 112 -0.65 15.80 22.53
CA LYS A 112 -1.30 15.74 23.86
C LYS A 112 -1.16 14.38 24.58
N LEU A 113 -0.67 13.33 23.89
CA LEU A 113 -0.30 12.01 24.46
C LEU A 113 1.06 11.55 23.90
N ASN A 114 1.77 10.71 24.66
CA ASN A 114 3.09 10.20 24.33
C ASN A 114 3.08 9.44 22.99
N PHE A 115 3.87 9.89 22.00
CA PHE A 115 4.00 9.27 20.67
C PHE A 115 4.35 7.77 20.73
N MET A 116 5.04 7.31 21.79
CA MET A 116 5.31 5.88 21.99
C MET A 116 4.04 5.05 22.16
N GLU A 117 2.96 5.61 22.71
CA GLU A 117 1.68 4.91 22.81
C GLU A 117 1.01 4.77 21.45
N ALA A 118 1.09 5.79 20.59
CA ALA A 118 0.58 5.75 19.22
C ALA A 118 1.35 4.70 18.39
N TYR A 119 2.68 4.67 18.52
CA TYR A 119 3.53 3.65 17.90
C TYR A 119 3.16 2.24 18.37
N LYS A 120 3.11 2.00 19.69
CA LYS A 120 2.73 0.71 20.28
C LYS A 120 1.33 0.25 19.85
N PHE A 121 0.36 1.17 19.81
CA PHE A 121 -0.99 0.87 19.34
C PHE A 121 -1.01 0.43 17.87
N THR A 122 -0.32 1.18 17.01
CA THR A 122 -0.26 0.91 15.56
C THR A 122 0.42 -0.44 15.30
N LYS A 123 1.54 -0.70 15.98
CA LYS A 123 2.27 -1.98 15.94
C LYS A 123 1.40 -3.15 16.42
N LYS A 124 0.68 -3.01 17.55
CA LYS A 124 -0.22 -4.04 18.07
C LYS A 124 -1.35 -4.37 17.09
N LYS A 125 -1.92 -3.34 16.45
CA LYS A 125 -2.99 -3.51 15.45
C LYS A 125 -2.48 -4.21 14.18
N PHE A 126 -1.23 -3.93 13.78
CA PHE A 126 -0.56 -4.63 12.69
C PHE A 126 -0.36 -6.13 13.02
N LEU A 127 0.27 -6.43 14.17
CA LEU A 127 0.60 -7.81 14.57
C LEU A 127 -0.64 -8.72 14.76
N LYS A 128 -1.75 -8.17 15.27
CA LYS A 128 -3.01 -8.93 15.42
C LYS A 128 -3.56 -9.44 14.08
N ARG A 129 -3.28 -8.76 12.96
CA ARG A 129 -3.79 -9.15 11.64
C ARG A 129 -2.88 -10.17 10.98
N THR A 130 -1.57 -10.12 11.21
CA THR A 130 -0.62 -11.13 10.71
C THR A 130 -0.71 -12.45 11.47
N SER A 131 -1.23 -12.46 12.70
CA SER A 131 -1.48 -13.69 13.49
C SER A 131 -2.85 -14.33 13.24
N LEU A 132 -3.66 -13.75 12.36
CA LEU A 132 -4.98 -14.27 11.94
C LEU A 132 -4.95 -14.75 10.46
N GLY A 133 -3.76 -14.90 9.89
CA GLY A 133 -3.52 -15.47 8.57
C GLY A 133 -3.06 -16.91 8.65
#